data_AF-A0A655J4P7-F1
#
_entry.id   AF-A0A655J4P7-F1
#
_cell.length_a   1.000
_cell.length_b   1.000
_cell.length_c   1.000
_cell.angle_alpha   90.00
_cell.angle_beta   90.00
_cell.angle_gamma   90.00
#
_symmetry.space_group_name_H-M   'P 1'
#
loop_
_entity.id
_entity.type
_entity.pdbx_description
1 polymer ?
#
loop_
_entity_poly.entity_id
_entity_poly.type
_entity_poly.pdbx_seq_one_letter_code
_entity_poly.pdbx_strand_id
1 'polypeptide(L)'
;MAIFDGTVEAYLHRRSADLPPAVGVLVEYRGDDAAAAHAVALQIAALRARYLSRDDVPEDIVASERRIAEETARAEGKPEQALPKIVEGRLNGFFKDAVLLEQASVSDNKKTVKALLDVAGVTVTRFVRFEVGQA
;
A
#
# COMPACT_ATOMS: atom_id res chain seq x y z
N MET A 1 6.44 18.50 5.27
CA MET A 1 6.48 18.94 3.85
C MET A 1 7.04 17.78 3.04
N ALA A 2 6.36 17.35 1.98
CA ALA A 2 6.89 16.34 1.06
C ALA A 2 7.57 17.04 -0.11
N ILE A 3 8.82 16.65 -0.42
CA ILE A 3 9.61 17.19 -1.52
C ILE A 3 9.98 16.01 -2.41
N PHE A 4 9.83 16.19 -3.71
CA PHE A 4 10.10 15.22 -4.76
C PHE A 4 10.95 15.89 -5.83
N ASP A 5 12.02 15.24 -6.24
CA ASP A 5 13.01 15.79 -7.19
C ASP A 5 12.90 15.13 -8.57
N GLY A 6 12.14 14.03 -8.67
CA GLY A 6 11.90 13.28 -9.91
C GLY A 6 10.61 13.64 -10.64
N THR A 7 10.25 12.81 -11.63
CA THR A 7 8.95 12.89 -12.32
C THR A 7 7.84 12.48 -11.35
N VAL A 8 6.82 13.33 -11.22
CA VAL A 8 5.72 13.14 -10.27
C VAL A 8 4.39 13.08 -10.99
N GLU A 9 3.59 12.06 -10.65
CA GLU A 9 2.17 11.98 -10.95
C GLU A 9 1.36 12.46 -9.74
N ALA A 10 0.39 13.35 -9.96
CA ALA A 10 -0.45 13.90 -8.92
C ALA A 10 -1.92 13.53 -9.15
N TYR A 11 -2.55 12.93 -8.16
CA TYR A 11 -3.97 12.57 -8.20
C TYR A 11 -4.74 13.19 -7.04
N LEU A 12 -5.87 13.82 -7.36
CA LEU A 12 -6.78 14.44 -6.39
C LEU A 12 -8.16 13.78 -6.50
N HIS A 13 -8.62 13.17 -5.41
CA HIS A 13 -9.91 12.51 -5.35
C HIS A 13 -10.95 13.37 -4.63
N ARG A 14 -12.06 13.65 -5.32
CA ARG A 14 -13.25 14.28 -4.75
C ARG A 14 -14.25 13.20 -4.32
N ARG A 15 -14.66 13.23 -3.06
CA ARG A 15 -15.72 12.33 -2.55
C ARG A 15 -17.10 12.71 -3.06
N SER A 16 -17.30 13.98 -3.38
CA SER A 16 -18.52 14.51 -3.98
C SER A 16 -18.19 15.65 -4.93
N ALA A 17 -19.01 15.86 -5.97
CA ALA A 17 -18.72 16.81 -7.04
C ALA A 17 -18.73 18.28 -6.57
N ASP A 18 -19.49 18.56 -5.51
CA ASP A 18 -19.72 19.85 -4.86
C ASP A 18 -18.66 20.20 -3.79
N LEU A 19 -17.79 19.25 -3.43
CA LEU A 19 -16.77 19.44 -2.40
C LEU A 19 -15.35 19.50 -2.98
N PRO A 20 -14.41 20.20 -2.31
CA PRO A 20 -13.00 20.15 -2.70
C PRO A 20 -12.43 18.72 -2.57
N PRO A 21 -11.31 18.40 -3.23
CA PRO A 21 -10.64 17.12 -3.06
C PRO A 21 -10.35 16.83 -1.59
N ALA A 22 -10.73 15.64 -1.15
CA ALA A 22 -10.51 15.19 0.23
C ALA A 22 -9.31 14.25 0.35
N VAL A 23 -8.83 13.69 -0.77
CA VAL A 23 -7.63 12.86 -0.81
C VAL A 23 -6.70 13.37 -1.91
N GLY A 24 -5.42 13.50 -1.58
CA GLY A 24 -4.37 13.84 -2.52
C GLY A 24 -3.27 12.79 -2.49
N VAL A 25 -2.79 12.38 -3.66
CA VAL A 25 -1.69 11.43 -3.81
C VAL A 25 -0.64 12.03 -4.73
N LEU A 26 0.63 11.93 -4.34
CA LEU A 26 1.77 12.21 -5.21
C LEU A 26 2.59 10.93 -5.33
N VAL A 27 2.98 10.57 -6.55
CA VAL A 27 3.79 9.39 -6.87
C VAL A 27 5.00 9.84 -7.68
N GLU A 28 6.19 9.65 -7.14
CA GLU A 28 7.43 9.83 -7.88
C GLU A 28 7.80 8.51 -8.57
N TYR A 29 8.16 8.61 -9.84
CA TYR A 29 8.45 7.44 -10.66
C TYR A 29 9.51 7.69 -11.73
N ARG A 30 10.01 6.60 -12.32
CA ARG A 30 10.88 6.55 -13.49
C ARG A 30 10.24 5.68 -14.56
N GLY A 31 10.46 6.00 -15.83
CA GLY A 31 9.83 5.35 -16.98
C GLY A 31 8.89 6.30 -17.74
N ASP A 32 8.41 5.86 -18.90
CA ASP A 32 7.67 6.71 -19.84
C ASP A 32 6.14 6.46 -19.86
N ASP A 33 5.67 5.44 -19.14
CA ASP A 33 4.24 5.11 -19.06
C ASP A 33 3.55 5.87 -17.92
N ALA A 34 3.13 7.10 -18.22
CA ALA A 34 2.37 7.93 -17.30
C ALA A 34 1.01 7.32 -16.90
N ALA A 35 0.41 6.46 -17.74
CA ALA A 35 -0.85 5.81 -17.41
C ALA A 35 -0.67 4.75 -16.31
N ALA A 36 0.44 4.02 -16.33
CA ALA A 36 0.80 3.12 -15.24
C ALA A 36 1.07 3.88 -13.92
N ALA A 37 1.77 5.02 -13.98
CA ALA A 37 1.96 5.88 -12.81
C ALA A 37 0.62 6.42 -12.26
N HIS A 38 -0.28 6.84 -13.15
CA HIS A 38 -1.63 7.27 -12.77
C HIS A 38 -2.44 6.15 -12.11
N ALA A 39 -2.39 4.93 -12.65
CA ALA A 39 -3.04 3.78 -12.06
C ALA A 39 -2.53 3.49 -10.63
N VAL A 40 -1.23 3.68 -10.37
CA VAL A 40 -0.67 3.59 -9.02
C VAL A 40 -1.22 4.69 -8.10
N ALA A 41 -1.36 5.93 -8.58
CA ALA A 41 -1.93 6.99 -7.78
C ALA A 41 -3.39 6.68 -7.36
N LEU A 42 -4.19 6.10 -8.26
CA LEU A 42 -5.53 5.60 -7.98
C LEU A 42 -5.52 4.46 -6.95
N GLN A 43 -4.62 3.49 -7.11
CA GLN A 43 -4.41 2.38 -6.18
C GLN A 43 -4.13 2.88 -4.76
N ILE A 44 -3.18 3.81 -4.60
CA ILE A 44 -2.81 4.39 -3.30
C ILE A 44 -3.99 5.13 -2.69
N ALA A 45 -4.73 5.90 -3.50
CA ALA A 45 -5.90 6.63 -3.01
C ALA A 45 -6.97 5.69 -2.45
N ALA A 46 -7.22 4.57 -3.15
CA ALA A 46 -8.26 3.59 -2.83
C ALA A 46 -7.89 2.66 -1.66
N LEU A 47 -6.71 2.02 -1.72
CA LEU A 47 -6.31 0.98 -0.77
C LEU A 47 -5.41 1.48 0.36
N ARG A 48 -5.06 2.77 0.38
CA ARG A 48 -4.35 3.43 1.48
C ARG A 48 -3.02 2.73 1.83
N ALA A 49 -2.24 2.38 0.81
CA ALA A 49 -0.89 1.85 1.02
C ALA A 49 -0.09 2.78 1.95
N ARG A 50 0.66 2.20 2.88
CA ARG A 50 1.45 2.93 3.89
C ARG A 50 2.94 2.90 3.57
N TYR A 51 3.40 1.84 2.92
CA TYR A 51 4.80 1.59 2.60
C TYR A 51 4.93 1.24 1.13
N LEU A 52 6.08 1.55 0.52
CA LEU A 52 6.33 1.19 -0.88
C LEU A 52 6.68 -0.30 -1.00
N SER A 53 7.65 -0.73 -0.21
CA SER A 53 8.17 -2.09 -0.15
C SER A 53 8.13 -2.66 1.29
N ARG A 54 8.41 -3.96 1.44
CA ARG A 54 8.52 -4.58 2.79
C ARG A 54 9.65 -3.99 3.62
N ASP A 55 10.74 -3.60 2.96
CA ASP A 55 11.93 -3.07 3.62
C ASP A 55 11.68 -1.67 4.21
N ASP A 56 10.64 -0.99 3.74
CA ASP A 56 10.20 0.30 4.28
C ASP A 56 9.33 0.15 5.54
N VAL A 57 8.92 -1.08 5.91
CA VAL A 57 8.11 -1.32 7.10
C VAL A 57 9.00 -1.35 8.34
N PRO A 58 8.78 -0.46 9.34
CA PRO A 58 9.56 -0.46 10.56
C PRO A 58 9.47 -1.79 11.32
N GLU A 59 10.59 -2.25 11.85
CA GLU A 59 10.69 -3.57 12.50
C GLU A 59 9.79 -3.67 13.75
N ASP A 60 9.58 -2.55 14.47
CA ASP A 60 8.66 -2.45 15.60
C ASP A 60 7.20 -2.64 15.18
N ILE A 61 6.80 -2.14 14.00
CA ILE A 61 5.48 -2.39 13.43
C ILE A 61 5.33 -3.86 13.06
N VAL A 62 6.33 -4.47 12.40
CA VAL A 62 6.31 -5.89 12.06
C VAL A 62 6.19 -6.77 13.32
N ALA A 63 6.96 -6.44 14.37
CA ALA A 63 6.90 -7.14 15.65
C ALA A 63 5.54 -6.98 16.34
N SER A 64 4.96 -5.78 16.29
CA SER A 64 3.63 -5.49 16.83
C SER A 64 2.54 -6.28 16.11
N GLU A 65 2.50 -6.25 14.78
CA GLU A 65 1.52 -7.00 13.97
C GLU A 65 1.64 -8.52 14.20
N ARG A 66 2.87 -9.03 14.35
CA ARG A 66 3.11 -10.43 14.70
C ARG A 66 2.50 -10.78 16.06
N ARG A 67 2.73 -9.95 17.08
CA ARG A 67 2.17 -10.15 18.43
C ARG A 67 0.64 -10.11 18.40
N ILE A 68 0.06 -9.13 17.71
CA ILE A 68 -1.40 -9.01 17.54
C ILE A 68 -1.96 -10.26 16.87
N ALA A 69 -1.33 -10.77 15.81
CA ALA A 69 -1.77 -11.97 15.11
C ALA A 69 -1.73 -13.21 16.01
N GLU A 70 -0.70 -13.33 16.84
CA GLU A 70 -0.48 -14.44 17.79
C GLU A 70 -1.51 -14.41 18.93
N GLU A 71 -1.69 -13.25 19.57
CA GLU A 71 -2.68 -13.03 20.63
C GLU A 71 -4.10 -13.30 20.12
N THR A 72 -4.43 -12.79 18.93
CA THR A 72 -5.73 -13.02 18.30
C THR A 72 -5.94 -14.51 18.01
N ALA A 73 -4.91 -15.22 17.52
CA ALA A 73 -5.04 -16.65 17.21
C ALA A 73 -5.20 -17.50 18.48
N ARG A 74 -4.52 -17.15 19.57
CA ARG A 74 -4.72 -17.79 20.88
C ARG A 74 -6.12 -17.52 21.44
N ALA A 75 -6.60 -16.28 21.35
CA ALA A 75 -7.93 -15.89 21.82
C ALA A 75 -9.05 -16.63 21.07
N GLU A 76 -8.83 -16.95 19.78
CA GLU A 76 -9.73 -17.78 18.96
C GLU A 76 -9.64 -19.30 19.28
N GLY A 77 -8.81 -19.71 20.24
CA GLY A 77 -8.65 -21.11 20.63
C GLY A 77 -7.96 -21.98 19.58
N LYS A 78 -7.10 -21.41 18.73
CA LYS A 78 -6.37 -22.17 17.72
C LYS A 78 -5.31 -23.07 18.38
N PRO A 79 -5.07 -24.30 17.87
CA PRO A 79 -4.04 -25.19 18.43
C PRO A 79 -2.64 -24.58 18.39
N GLU A 80 -1.83 -24.78 19.44
CA GLU A 80 -0.48 -24.20 19.54
C GLU A 80 0.41 -24.55 18.34
N GLN A 81 0.33 -25.79 17.86
CA GLN A 81 1.06 -26.26 16.68
C GLN A 81 0.71 -25.52 15.38
N ALA A 82 -0.48 -24.91 15.30
CA ALA A 82 -0.92 -24.16 14.12
C ALA A 82 -0.60 -22.67 14.23
N LEU A 83 -0.28 -22.15 15.43
CA LEU A 83 -0.05 -20.72 15.65
C LEU A 83 1.02 -20.13 14.73
N PRO A 84 2.21 -20.73 14.54
CA PRO A 84 3.24 -20.13 13.69
C PRO A 84 2.75 -19.87 12.26
N LYS A 85 2.05 -20.84 11.67
CA LYS A 85 1.51 -20.75 10.30
C LYS A 85 0.38 -19.72 10.20
N ILE A 86 -0.46 -19.62 11.23
CA ILE A 86 -1.56 -18.65 11.28
C ILE A 86 -0.99 -17.22 11.39
N VAL A 87 -0.02 -17.03 12.28
CA VAL A 87 0.68 -15.75 12.48
C VAL A 87 1.36 -15.32 11.18
N GLU A 88 2.07 -16.22 10.51
CA GLU A 88 2.70 -15.95 9.22
C GLU A 88 1.67 -15.56 8.15
N GLY A 89 0.55 -16.29 8.06
CA GLY A 89 -0.53 -15.97 7.14
C GLY A 89 -1.14 -14.58 7.37
N ARG A 90 -1.38 -14.21 8.64
CA ARG A 90 -1.88 -12.90 9.02
C ARG A 90 -0.89 -11.78 8.73
N LEU A 91 0.39 -12.00 9.04
CA LEU A 91 1.45 -11.04 8.75
C LEU A 91 1.61 -10.81 7.24
N ASN A 92 1.52 -11.88 6.44
CA ASN A 92 1.48 -11.77 4.98
C ASN A 92 0.23 -11.01 4.48
N GLY A 93 -0.90 -11.15 5.15
CA GLY A 93 -2.09 -10.33 4.90
C GLY A 93 -1.83 -8.84 5.14
N PHE A 94 -1.24 -8.51 6.30
CA PHE A 94 -0.82 -7.15 6.61
C PHE A 94 0.08 -6.56 5.53
N PHE A 95 1.09 -7.29 5.04
CA PHE A 95 1.96 -6.78 3.98
C PHE A 95 1.20 -6.54 2.67
N LYS A 96 0.31 -7.45 2.27
CA LYS A 96 -0.53 -7.28 1.09
C LYS A 96 -1.47 -6.08 1.18
N ASP A 97 -1.85 -5.66 2.39
CA ASP A 97 -2.71 -4.48 2.57
C ASP A 97 -1.89 -3.19 2.70
N ALA A 98 -0.77 -3.22 3.43
CA ALA A 98 -0.01 -2.04 3.80
C ALA A 98 1.11 -1.66 2.80
N VAL A 99 1.63 -2.62 2.04
CA VAL A 99 2.77 -2.43 1.13
C VAL A 99 2.30 -2.34 -0.31
N LEU A 100 2.51 -1.19 -0.94
CA LEU A 100 2.03 -0.88 -2.29
C LEU A 100 2.42 -1.96 -3.30
N LEU A 101 3.68 -2.36 -3.33
CA LEU A 101 4.19 -3.33 -4.31
C LEU A 101 3.62 -4.74 -4.12
N GLU A 102 3.03 -5.05 -2.96
CA GLU A 102 2.42 -6.35 -2.65
C GLU A 102 0.92 -6.39 -2.82
N GLN A 103 0.29 -5.22 -2.87
CA GLN A 103 -1.14 -5.12 -3.07
C GLN A 103 -1.54 -5.78 -4.39
N ALA A 104 -2.66 -6.50 -4.35
CA ALA A 104 -3.39 -6.84 -5.57
C ALA A 104 -3.84 -5.54 -6.24
N SER A 105 -3.69 -5.46 -7.56
CA SER A 105 -4.11 -4.27 -8.29
C SER A 105 -5.62 -4.15 -8.33
N VAL A 106 -6.13 -2.94 -8.11
CA VAL A 106 -7.56 -2.62 -8.30
C VAL A 106 -8.01 -2.78 -9.75
N SER A 107 -7.10 -2.63 -10.72
CA SER A 107 -7.39 -2.78 -12.15
C SER A 107 -7.30 -4.23 -12.64
N ASP A 108 -6.49 -5.07 -11.98
CA ASP A 108 -6.36 -6.49 -12.26
C ASP A 108 -5.99 -7.24 -10.97
N ASN A 109 -7.00 -7.77 -10.28
CA ASN A 109 -6.83 -8.42 -8.98
C ASN A 109 -6.03 -9.74 -9.05
N LYS A 110 -5.67 -10.21 -10.24
CA LYS A 110 -4.80 -11.39 -10.43
C LYS A 110 -3.32 -11.03 -10.37
N LYS A 111 -2.97 -9.75 -10.47
CA LYS A 111 -1.59 -9.26 -10.48
C LYS A 111 -1.36 -8.30 -9.33
N THR A 112 -0.14 -8.30 -8.80
CA THR A 112 0.27 -7.26 -7.86
C THR A 112 0.57 -5.96 -8.61
N VAL A 113 0.56 -4.84 -7.87
CA VAL A 113 1.00 -3.54 -8.41
C VAL A 113 2.42 -3.64 -8.97
N LYS A 114 3.34 -4.33 -8.26
CA LYS A 114 4.70 -4.57 -8.76
C LYS A 114 4.72 -5.25 -10.12
N ALA A 115 3.93 -6.31 -10.30
CA ALA A 115 3.91 -7.06 -11.56
C ALA A 115 3.40 -6.20 -12.73
N LEU A 116 2.44 -5.30 -12.49
CA LEU A 116 1.97 -4.37 -13.51
C LEU A 116 3.02 -3.30 -13.85
N LEU A 117 3.70 -2.77 -12.84
CA LEU A 117 4.78 -1.80 -13.00
C LEU A 117 5.98 -2.38 -13.76
N ASP A 118 6.37 -3.62 -13.43
CA ASP A 118 7.45 -4.34 -14.11
C ASP A 118 7.15 -4.51 -15.62
N VAL A 119 5.89 -4.82 -15.98
CA VAL A 119 5.45 -4.95 -17.38
C VAL A 119 5.43 -3.60 -18.10
N ALA A 120 5.03 -2.53 -17.40
CA ALA A 120 4.99 -1.18 -17.95
C ALA A 120 6.38 -0.53 -18.04
N GLY A 121 7.43 -1.14 -17.47
CA GLY A 121 8.76 -0.54 -17.39
C GLY A 121 8.79 0.70 -16.49
N VAL A 122 7.91 0.77 -15.49
CA VAL A 122 7.80 1.90 -14.56
C VAL A 122 8.32 1.49 -13.19
N THR A 123 9.13 2.34 -12.58
CA THR A 123 9.59 2.17 -11.19
C THR A 123 9.06 3.31 -10.35
N VAL A 124 8.25 3.00 -9.34
CA VAL A 124 7.84 3.96 -8.31
C VAL A 124 8.92 4.05 -7.26
N THR A 125 9.40 5.26 -6.97
CA THR A 125 10.48 5.51 -6.00
C THR A 125 9.97 6.02 -4.67
N ARG A 126 8.84 6.74 -4.68
CA ARG A 126 8.25 7.32 -3.47
C ARG A 126 6.79 7.68 -3.73
N PHE A 127 5.99 7.68 -2.68
CA PHE A 127 4.67 8.30 -2.73
C PHE A 127 4.33 8.98 -1.41
N VAL A 128 3.31 9.83 -1.44
CA VAL A 128 2.62 10.32 -0.25
C VAL A 128 1.12 10.35 -0.52
N ARG A 129 0.34 10.07 0.52
CA ARG A 129 -1.11 10.17 0.51
C ARG A 129 -1.54 11.09 1.64
N PHE A 130 -2.36 12.08 1.31
CA PHE A 130 -3.01 12.98 2.25
C PHE A 130 -4.51 12.73 2.22
N GLU A 131 -5.14 12.79 3.39
CA GLU A 131 -6.59 12.73 3.51
C GLU A 131 -7.05 13.78 4.50
N VAL A 132 -7.96 14.66 4.07
CA VAL A 132 -8.50 15.74 4.90
C VAL A 132 -9.21 15.13 6.10
N GLY A 133 -8.85 15.62 7.30
CA GLY A 133 -9.43 15.15 8.56
C GLY A 133 -8.75 13.92 9.18
N GLN A 134 -7.68 13.40 8.58
CA GLN A 134 -6.77 12.49 9.31
C GLN A 134 -5.73 13.32 10.07
N ALA A 135 -5.70 13.16 11.39
CA ALA A 135 -4.64 13.61 12.29
C ALA A 135 -3.84 12.40 12.76
#